data_AF-A0A2U3NTC8-F1
#
_entry.id   AF-A0A2U3NTC8-F1
#
_cell.length_a   1.000
_cell.length_b   1.000
_cell.length_c   1.000
_cell.angle_alpha   90.00
_cell.angle_beta   90.00
_cell.angle_gamma   90.00
#
_symmetry.space_group_name_H-M   'P 1'
#
loop_
_entity.id
_entity.type
_entity.pdbx_description
1 polymer ?
#
loop_
_entity_poly.entity_id
_entity_poly.type
_entity_poly.pdbx_seq_one_letter_code
_entity_poly.pdbx_strand_id
1 'polypeptide(L)'
;VERVETPVVRVEYRDRVVELHAPSPDPAQAAAIVLASPRACRDVLDGLADAATLGSLHRGEHDATVRAAARLLTALRAARLLG
;
A
#
# COMPACT_ATOMS: atom_id res chain seq x y z
N VAL A 1 -14.17 -35.30 57.29
CA VAL A 1 -13.71 -34.09 56.58
C VAL A 1 -14.65 -33.93 55.40
N GLU A 2 -15.57 -32.97 55.49
CA GLU A 2 -16.63 -32.77 54.49
C GLU A 2 -16.12 -31.72 53.49
N ARG A 3 -15.96 -32.12 52.22
CA ARG A 3 -15.45 -31.23 51.16
C ARG A 3 -16.63 -30.46 50.58
N VAL A 4 -16.72 -29.17 50.93
CA VAL A 4 -17.65 -28.24 50.30
C VAL A 4 -17.05 -27.80 48.97
N GLU A 5 -17.56 -28.33 47.86
CA GLU A 5 -17.20 -27.84 46.52
C GLU A 5 -17.91 -26.51 46.25
N THR A 6 -17.13 -25.45 46.08
CA THR A 6 -17.65 -24.12 45.71
C THR A 6 -17.85 -24.08 44.19
N PRO A 7 -19.01 -23.63 43.67
CA PRO A 7 -19.24 -23.60 42.22
C PRO A 7 -18.36 -22.53 41.57
N VAL A 8 -17.54 -22.94 40.60
CA VAL A 8 -16.71 -22.03 39.80
C VAL A 8 -17.58 -21.42 38.70
N VAL A 9 -17.78 -20.11 38.74
CA VAL A 9 -18.48 -19.37 37.67
C VAL A 9 -17.52 -19.20 36.48
N ARG A 10 -17.81 -19.88 35.37
CA ARG A 10 -17.02 -19.80 34.13
C ARG A 10 -17.45 -18.55 33.35
N VAL A 11 -16.63 -17.49 33.41
CA VAL A 11 -16.83 -16.28 32.60
C VAL A 11 -16.12 -16.45 31.27
N GLU A 12 -16.88 -16.61 30.18
CA GLU A 12 -16.34 -16.65 28.82
C GLU A 12 -16.26 -15.24 28.24
N TYR A 13 -15.03 -14.72 28.09
CA TYR A 13 -14.80 -13.48 27.36
C TYR A 13 -14.85 -13.79 25.87
N ARG A 14 -15.95 -13.42 25.20
CA ARG A 14 -15.99 -13.38 23.75
C ARG A 14 -15.31 -12.09 23.30
N ASP A 15 -14.10 -12.21 22.76
CA ASP A 15 -13.41 -11.10 22.10
C ASP A 15 -14.28 -10.57 20.96
N ARG A 16 -14.78 -9.35 21.10
CA ARG A 16 -15.40 -8.63 20.00
C ARG A 16 -14.28 -8.00 19.20
N VAL A 17 -14.04 -8.49 17.99
CA VAL A 17 -13.18 -7.79 17.03
C VAL A 17 -13.94 -6.57 16.54
N VAL A 18 -13.49 -5.39 16.95
CA VAL A 18 -13.96 -4.11 16.42
C VAL A 18 -13.03 -3.76 15.26
N GLU A 19 -13.53 -3.83 14.03
CA GLU A 19 -12.83 -3.30 12.88
C GLU A 19 -12.76 -1.77 13.01
N LEU A 20 -11.57 -1.28 13.38
CA LEU A 20 -11.25 0.13 13.35
C LEU A 20 -10.83 0.49 11.93
N HIS A 21 -11.73 1.13 11.17
CA HIS A 21 -11.33 1.79 9.94
C HIS A 21 -10.46 3.00 10.30
N ALA A 22 -9.16 2.88 10.06
CA ALA A 22 -8.29 4.05 10.06
C ALA A 22 -8.81 5.05 9.02
N PRO A 23 -8.80 6.36 9.31
CA PRO A 23 -9.16 7.37 8.32
C PRO A 23 -8.29 7.17 7.08
N SER A 24 -8.90 7.31 5.89
CA SER A 24 -8.17 7.23 4.64
C SER A 24 -7.04 8.25 4.69
N PRO A 25 -5.77 7.85 4.45
CA PRO A 25 -4.67 8.79 4.49
C PRO A 25 -4.93 9.92 3.51
N ASP A 26 -4.52 11.13 3.88
CA ASP A 26 -4.51 12.21 2.91
C ASP A 26 -3.59 11.84 1.73
N PRO A 27 -3.77 12.43 0.54
CA PRO A 27 -3.01 12.04 -0.65
C PRO A 27 -1.49 12.14 -0.47
N ALA A 28 -1.00 13.08 0.35
CA ALA A 28 0.43 13.25 0.62
C ALA A 28 0.96 12.13 1.50
N GLN A 29 0.20 11.73 2.52
CA GLN A 29 0.53 10.59 3.39
C GLN A 29 0.49 9.28 2.61
N ALA A 30 -0.49 9.10 1.73
CA ALA A 30 -0.55 7.93 0.84
C ALA A 30 0.68 7.87 -0.08
N ALA A 31 1.07 8.99 -0.69
CA ALA A 31 2.28 9.07 -1.49
C ALA A 31 3.54 8.76 -0.68
N ALA A 32 3.63 9.25 0.56
CA ALA A 32 4.77 8.98 1.44
C ALA A 32 4.90 7.48 1.76
N ILE A 33 3.79 6.79 2.02
CA ILE A 33 3.78 5.34 2.27
C ILE A 33 4.28 4.57 1.04
N VAL A 34 3.79 4.92 -0.15
CA VAL A 34 4.21 4.27 -1.41
C VAL A 34 5.70 4.50 -1.65
N LEU A 35 6.18 5.74 -1.49
CA LEU A 35 7.59 6.09 -1.74
C LEU A 35 8.54 5.49 -0.69
N ALA A 36 8.10 5.32 0.56
CA ALA A 36 8.89 4.70 1.61
C ALA A 36 8.98 3.16 1.49
N SER A 37 8.07 2.54 0.72
CA SER A 37 8.01 1.10 0.54
C SER A 37 8.46 0.69 -0.88
N PRO A 38 9.63 0.07 -1.05
CA PRO A 38 10.10 -0.38 -2.36
C PRO A 38 9.14 -1.34 -3.07
N ARG A 39 8.37 -2.14 -2.32
CA ARG A 39 7.37 -3.07 -2.88
C ARG A 39 6.17 -2.30 -3.45
N ALA A 40 5.58 -1.41 -2.65
CA ALA A 40 4.43 -0.62 -3.10
C ALA A 40 4.80 0.27 -4.30
N CYS A 41 6.00 0.86 -4.30
CA CYS A 41 6.49 1.64 -5.42
C CYS A 41 6.61 0.79 -6.70
N ARG A 42 7.09 -0.45 -6.59
CA ARG A 42 7.17 -1.39 -7.73
C ARG A 42 5.78 -1.68 -8.30
N ASP A 43 4.82 -2.05 -7.45
CA ASP A 43 3.47 -2.39 -7.89
C ASP A 43 2.79 -1.22 -8.64
N VAL A 44 3.02 0.01 -8.18
CA VAL A 44 2.55 1.23 -8.87
C VAL A 44 3.22 1.41 -10.24
N LEU A 45 4.53 1.21 -10.33
CA LEU A 45 5.26 1.33 -11.59
C LEU A 45 4.84 0.25 -12.60
N ASP A 46 4.67 -0.99 -12.15
CA ASP A 46 4.21 -2.10 -12.99
C ASP A 46 2.78 -1.84 -13.50
N GLY A 47 1.87 -1.40 -12.64
CA GLY A 47 0.50 -1.04 -13.06
C GLY A 47 0.44 0.12 -14.05
N LEU A 48 1.30 1.13 -13.90
CA LEU A 48 1.42 2.22 -14.88
C LEU A 48 1.98 1.73 -16.22
N ALA A 49 2.93 0.81 -16.20
CA ALA A 49 3.48 0.20 -17.42
C ALA A 49 2.44 -0.66 -18.15
N ASP A 50 1.64 -1.42 -17.41
CA ASP A 50 0.52 -2.21 -17.97
C ASP A 50 -0.53 -1.30 -18.60
N ALA A 51 -0.96 -0.24 -17.90
CA ALA A 51 -1.91 0.73 -18.43
C ALA A 51 -1.39 1.44 -19.70
N ALA A 52 -0.09 1.77 -19.74
CA ALA A 52 0.54 2.33 -20.93
C ALA A 52 0.54 1.32 -22.09
N THR A 53 0.87 0.06 -21.81
CA THR A 53 0.91 -1.03 -22.81
C THR A 53 -0.47 -1.31 -23.40
N LEU A 54 -1.51 -1.27 -22.56
CA LEU A 54 -2.91 -1.44 -22.97
C LEU A 54 -3.49 -0.19 -23.64
N GLY A 55 -2.74 0.92 -23.71
CA GLY A 55 -3.21 2.19 -24.26
C GLY A 55 -4.30 2.87 -23.44
N SER A 56 -4.52 2.45 -22.19
CA SER A 56 -5.52 3.02 -21.29
C SER A 56 -4.99 4.22 -20.49
N LEU A 57 -3.68 4.45 -20.51
CA LEU A 57 -3.05 5.59 -19.83
C LEU A 57 -3.39 6.92 -20.55
N HIS A 58 -4.33 7.67 -19.98
CA HIS A 58 -4.76 8.95 -20.53
C HIS A 58 -3.67 10.02 -20.40
N ARG A 59 -3.12 10.46 -21.54
CA ARG A 59 -2.03 11.45 -21.57
C ARG A 59 -2.38 12.78 -20.89
N GLY A 60 -3.61 13.26 -21.00
CA GLY A 60 -4.00 14.54 -20.39
C GLY A 60 -3.97 14.50 -18.86
N GLU A 61 -4.42 13.39 -18.27
CA GLU A 61 -4.48 13.21 -16.82
C GLU A 61 -3.11 12.82 -16.25
N HIS A 62 -2.31 12.10 -17.03
CA HIS A 62 -1.02 11.57 -16.58
C HIS A 62 0.21 12.30 -17.16
N ASP A 63 0.03 13.48 -17.77
CA ASP A 63 1.10 14.21 -18.46
C ASP A 63 2.31 14.49 -17.53
N ALA A 64 2.03 14.92 -16.30
CA ALA A 64 3.05 15.13 -15.28
C ALA A 64 3.78 13.82 -14.91
N THR A 65 3.03 12.72 -14.77
CA THR A 65 3.57 11.39 -14.47
C THR A 65 4.45 10.86 -15.60
N VAL A 66 4.02 11.01 -16.86
CA VAL A 66 4.80 10.59 -18.03
C VAL A 66 6.10 11.38 -18.13
N ARG A 67 6.07 12.71 -17.92
CA ARG A 67 7.28 13.53 -17.86
C ARG A 67 8.23 13.11 -16.75
N ALA A 68 7.71 12.81 -15.56
CA ALA A 68 8.51 12.33 -14.44
C ALA A 68 9.17 10.98 -14.75
N ALA A 69 8.42 10.04 -15.35
CA ALA A 69 8.93 8.74 -15.77
C ALA A 69 10.05 8.86 -16.82
N ALA A 70 9.90 9.76 -17.81
CA ALA A 70 10.92 10.03 -18.82
C ALA A 70 12.23 10.57 -18.20
N ARG A 71 12.12 11.47 -17.21
CA ARG A 71 13.27 11.99 -16.46
C ARG A 71 13.96 10.89 -15.65
N LEU A 72 13.20 10.03 -14.98
CA LEU A 72 13.73 8.90 -14.22
C LEU A 72 14.47 7.92 -15.14
N LEU A 73 13.86 7.51 -16.25
CA LEU A 73 14.49 6.61 -17.22
C LEU A 73 15.82 7.18 -17.74
N THR A 74 15.86 8.47 -18.04
CA THR A 74 17.08 9.16 -18.48
C THR A 74 18.17 9.08 -17.41
N ALA A 75 17.84 9.37 -16.15
CA ALA A 75 18.79 9.31 -15.04
C ALA A 75 19.31 7.88 -14.79
N LEU A 76 18.42 6.88 -14.87
CA LEU A 76 18.78 5.47 -14.67
C LEU A 76 19.74 4.97 -15.76
N ARG A 77 19.52 5.36 -17.02
CA ARG A 77 20.45 5.07 -18.12
C ARG A 77 21.79 5.76 -17.95
N ALA A 78 21.77 7.04 -17.57
CA ALA A 78 23.01 7.80 -17.30
C ALA A 78 23.84 7.15 -16.17
N ALA A 79 23.15 6.59 -15.16
CA ALA A 79 23.76 5.84 -14.06
C ALA A 79 24.15 4.39 -14.42
N ARG A 80 23.88 3.92 -15.65
CA ARG A 80 24.09 2.53 -16.11
C ARG A 80 23.36 1.48 -15.25
N LEU A 81 22.23 1.87 -14.67
CA LEU A 81 21.36 0.96 -13.91
C LEU A 81 20.35 0.24 -14.82
N LEU A 82 20.17 0.75 -16.04
CA LEU A 82 19.41 0.13 -17.11
C LEU A 82 20.29 0.08 -18.36
N GLY A 83 20.32 -1.10 -18.99
CA GLY A 83 21.04 -1.35 -20.25
C GLY A 83 20.42 -0.65 -21.45
#